data_AF-A0A060C1P7-F1
#
_entry.id   AF-A0A060C1P7-F1
#
_cell.length_a   1.000
_cell.length_b   1.000
_cell.length_c   1.000
_cell.angle_alpha   90.00
_cell.angle_beta   90.00
_cell.angle_gamma   90.00
#
_symmetry.space_group_name_H-M   'P 1'
#
loop_
_entity.id
_entity.type
_entity.pdbx_description
1 polymer ?
#
loop_
_entity_poly.entity_id
_entity_poly.type
_entity_poly.pdbx_seq_one_letter_code
_entity_poly.pdbx_strand_id
1 'polypeptide(L)'
;RSIGIIIDIVPNHTGVAQALRNPWFADLLRHGSGSRYAGYFDVDFSADNGCNGAIALPILAADGDLSPLTVDDHGILRYHDHQFPPHREHSAVHRSRSTPASTTGWSRGIPA
;
A
#
# COMPACT_ATOMS: atom_id res chain seq x y z
N ARG A 1 -45.90 24.08 -9.34
CA ARG A 1 -44.59 23.45 -9.11
C ARG A 1 -44.68 22.64 -7.83
N SER A 2 -44.88 21.33 -7.91
CA SER A 2 -44.82 20.44 -6.73
C SER A 2 -44.41 19.04 -7.18
N ILE A 3 -43.11 18.77 -7.22
CA ILE A 3 -42.58 17.40 -7.39
C ILE A 3 -41.81 17.09 -6.11
N GLY A 4 -42.17 15.98 -5.46
CA GLY A 4 -41.41 15.42 -4.34
C GLY A 4 -40.23 14.60 -4.87
N ILE A 5 -39.14 14.56 -4.11
CA ILE A 5 -37.95 13.78 -4.43
C ILE A 5 -37.87 12.60 -3.46
N ILE A 6 -37.61 11.41 -3.99
CA ILE A 6 -37.19 10.25 -3.22
C ILE A 6 -35.72 10.03 -3.56
N ILE A 7 -34.87 9.98 -2.54
CA ILE A 7 -33.42 9.78 -2.67
C ILE A 7 -33.11 8.38 -2.21
N ASP A 8 -32.44 7.61 -3.07
CA ASP A 8 -31.90 6.31 -2.71
C ASP A 8 -30.54 6.48 -2.01
N ILE A 9 -30.32 5.72 -0.94
CA ILE A 9 -29.10 5.77 -0.13
C ILE A 9 -28.61 4.37 0.17
N VAL A 10 -27.28 4.21 0.20
CA VAL A 10 -26.62 2.93 0.49
C VAL A 10 -25.71 3.10 1.71
N PRO A 11 -26.24 2.92 2.94
CA PRO A 11 -25.47 3.21 4.17
C PRO A 11 -24.53 2.08 4.57
N ASN A 12 -24.77 0.86 4.09
CA ASN A 12 -24.13 -0.35 4.63
C ASN A 12 -22.71 -0.57 4.11
N HIS A 13 -22.41 -0.19 2.87
CA HIS A 13 -21.13 -0.47 2.23
C HIS A 13 -20.65 0.69 1.37
N THR A 14 -19.36 0.68 1.06
CA THR A 14 -18.72 1.64 0.18
C THR A 14 -17.85 0.91 -0.86
N GLY A 15 -17.55 1.58 -1.97
CA GLY A 15 -16.71 1.02 -3.02
C GLY A 15 -15.25 0.93 -2.60
N VAL A 16 -14.62 -0.22 -2.86
CA VAL A 16 -13.19 -0.47 -2.59
C VAL A 16 -12.38 -0.86 -3.83
N ALA A 17 -13.03 -1.04 -4.99
CA ALA A 17 -12.40 -1.52 -6.23
C ALA A 17 -11.26 -0.61 -6.72
N GLN A 18 -11.38 0.70 -6.52
CA GLN A 18 -10.35 1.70 -6.83
C GLN A 18 -9.88 2.33 -5.53
N ALA A 19 -8.95 1.67 -4.84
CA ALA A 19 -8.61 2.00 -3.47
C ALA A 19 -8.24 3.48 -3.26
N LEU A 20 -7.48 4.08 -4.20
CA LEU A 20 -7.08 5.49 -4.12
C LEU A 20 -8.23 6.50 -4.27
N ARG A 21 -9.40 6.09 -4.79
CA ARG A 21 -10.59 6.98 -4.91
C ARG A 21 -11.45 7.00 -3.65
N ASN A 22 -11.27 6.03 -2.75
CA ASN A 22 -11.92 6.01 -1.44
C ASN A 22 -10.88 6.42 -0.38
N PRO A 23 -10.87 7.68 0.09
CA PRO A 23 -9.84 8.17 1.00
C PRO A 23 -9.82 7.42 2.34
N TRP A 24 -10.96 6.88 2.80
CA TRP A 24 -11.02 6.09 4.02
C TRP A 24 -10.34 4.73 3.81
N PHE A 25 -10.64 4.06 2.70
CA PHE A 25 -10.03 2.76 2.39
C PHE A 25 -8.54 2.89 2.06
N ALA A 26 -8.12 3.95 1.35
CA ALA A 26 -6.71 4.23 1.09
C ALA A 26 -5.92 4.44 2.38
N ASP A 27 -6.49 5.17 3.35
CA ASP A 27 -5.85 5.37 4.65
C ASP A 27 -5.80 4.07 5.47
N LEU A 28 -6.86 3.26 5.41
CA LEU A 28 -6.89 1.92 6.00
C LEU A 28 -5.77 1.02 5.46
N LEU A 29 -5.61 0.94 4.14
CA LEU A 29 -4.54 0.13 3.53
C LEU A 29 -3.15 0.66 3.87
N ARG A 30 -2.98 1.97 4.04
CA ARG A 30 -1.67 2.57 4.38
C ARG A 30 -1.26 2.34 5.84
N HIS A 31 -2.22 2.31 6.76
CA HIS A 31 -1.96 2.32 8.21
C HIS A 31 -2.47 1.08 8.95
N GLY A 32 -3.21 0.19 8.30
CA GLY A 32 -3.83 -0.97 8.92
C GLY A 32 -4.74 -0.59 10.08
N SER A 33 -4.67 -1.34 11.18
CA SER A 33 -5.41 -1.09 12.43
C SER A 33 -5.11 0.28 13.07
N GLY A 34 -4.00 0.92 12.70
CA GLY A 34 -3.65 2.28 13.14
C GLY A 34 -4.33 3.40 12.36
N SER A 35 -5.13 3.09 11.32
CA SER A 35 -5.86 4.09 10.55
C SER A 35 -6.91 4.80 11.41
N ARG A 36 -7.07 6.12 11.19
CA ARG A 36 -8.17 6.89 11.78
C ARG A 36 -9.56 6.42 11.33
N TYR A 37 -9.62 5.64 10.25
CA TYR A 37 -10.84 5.08 9.67
C TYR A 37 -10.97 3.57 9.90
N ALA A 38 -10.11 2.94 10.70
CA ALA A 38 -10.18 1.50 10.95
C ALA A 38 -11.58 1.06 11.42
N GLY A 39 -12.19 1.81 12.34
CA GLY A 39 -13.55 1.53 12.84
C GLY A 39 -14.69 1.83 11.86
N TYR A 40 -14.41 2.28 10.63
CA TYR A 40 -15.44 2.49 9.59
C TYR A 40 -15.65 1.23 8.75
N PHE A 41 -14.73 0.26 8.85
CA PHE A 41 -14.78 -1.00 8.12
C PHE A 41 -14.85 -2.15 9.11
N ASP A 42 -15.58 -3.19 8.73
CA ASP A 42 -15.64 -4.43 9.49
C ASP A 42 -14.47 -5.34 9.08
N VAL A 43 -13.30 -5.09 9.69
CA VAL A 43 -12.05 -5.80 9.39
C VAL A 43 -11.54 -6.47 10.65
N ASP A 44 -11.25 -7.77 10.54
CA ASP A 44 -10.55 -8.51 11.57
C ASP A 44 -9.03 -8.29 11.46
N PHE A 45 -8.44 -7.66 12.46
CA PHE A 45 -7.00 -7.43 12.58
C PHE A 45 -6.33 -8.39 13.58
N SER A 46 -7.03 -9.43 14.03
CA SER A 46 -6.45 -10.46 14.89
C SER A 46 -5.32 -11.20 14.18
N ALA A 47 -4.34 -11.70 14.95
CA ALA A 47 -3.22 -12.45 14.38
C ALA A 47 -3.66 -13.79 13.77
N ASP A 48 -4.80 -14.33 14.20
CA ASP A 48 -5.40 -15.57 13.73
C ASP A 48 -6.41 -15.39 12.59
N ASN A 49 -6.54 -14.19 12.02
CA ASN A 49 -7.41 -13.87 10.88
C ASN A 49 -7.05 -14.56 9.54
N GLY A 50 -6.13 -15.53 9.55
CA GLY A 50 -5.63 -16.23 8.36
C GLY A 50 -4.56 -15.49 7.55
N CYS A 51 -4.25 -14.24 7.89
CA CYS A 51 -3.18 -13.45 7.26
C CYS A 51 -2.39 -12.59 8.27
N ASN A 52 -2.29 -13.05 9.53
CA ASN A 52 -1.48 -12.44 10.59
C ASN A 52 -1.77 -10.95 10.82
N GLY A 53 -3.05 -10.59 10.87
CA GLY A 53 -3.52 -9.22 11.09
C GLY A 53 -3.43 -8.31 9.86
N ALA A 54 -3.03 -8.83 8.69
CA ALA A 54 -3.11 -8.10 7.43
C ALA A 54 -4.56 -8.07 6.89
N ILE A 55 -4.77 -7.29 5.83
CA ILE A 55 -6.02 -7.31 5.06
C ILE A 55 -5.78 -8.12 3.79
N ALA A 56 -6.49 -9.24 3.65
CA ALA A 56 -6.43 -10.06 2.44
C ALA A 56 -7.25 -9.42 1.30
N LEU A 57 -6.62 -9.17 0.16
CA LEU A 57 -7.27 -8.65 -1.04
C LEU A 57 -7.28 -9.72 -2.14
N PRO A 58 -8.43 -10.35 -2.45
CA PRO A 58 -8.53 -11.44 -3.42
C PRO A 58 -8.60 -10.88 -4.85
N ILE A 59 -7.50 -10.27 -5.30
CA ILE A 59 -7.42 -9.55 -6.59
C ILE A 59 -6.45 -10.18 -7.60
N LEU A 60 -5.67 -11.18 -7.19
CA LEU A 60 -4.75 -11.87 -8.09
C LEU A 60 -5.52 -12.80 -9.05
N ALA A 61 -5.20 -12.76 -10.34
CA ALA A 61 -5.90 -13.53 -11.37
C ALA A 61 -5.55 -15.03 -11.34
N ALA A 62 -4.36 -15.39 -10.86
CA ALA A 62 -3.91 -16.75 -10.67
C ALA A 62 -2.82 -16.79 -9.60
N ASP A 63 -2.64 -17.96 -8.98
CA ASP A 63 -1.56 -18.16 -8.01
C ASP A 63 -0.20 -18.05 -8.69
N GLY A 64 0.67 -17.20 -8.16
CA GLY A 64 2.11 -17.19 -8.49
C GLY A 64 2.55 -16.33 -9.68
N ASP A 65 1.65 -15.81 -10.53
CA ASP A 65 2.05 -14.83 -11.55
C ASP A 65 1.97 -13.39 -11.03
N LEU A 66 3.11 -12.94 -10.50
CA LEU A 66 3.31 -11.56 -10.06
C LEU A 66 4.05 -10.71 -11.10
N SER A 67 4.27 -11.22 -12.32
CA SER A 67 4.95 -10.45 -13.37
C SER A 67 4.29 -9.10 -13.71
N PRO A 68 2.96 -8.91 -13.59
CA PRO A 68 2.33 -7.59 -13.79
C PRO A 68 2.48 -6.64 -12.60
N LEU A 69 3.01 -7.11 -11.46
CA LEU A 69 3.13 -6.33 -10.25
C LEU A 69 4.28 -5.30 -10.40
N THR A 70 3.96 -4.02 -10.24
CA THR A 70 4.96 -2.94 -10.31
C THR A 70 4.80 -1.99 -9.12
N VAL A 71 5.88 -1.29 -8.79
CA VAL A 71 5.87 -0.20 -7.81
C VAL A 71 6.42 1.04 -8.49
N ASP A 72 5.67 2.15 -8.45
CA ASP A 72 6.14 3.41 -9.01
C ASP A 72 7.02 4.20 -8.03
N ASP A 73 7.59 5.33 -8.49
CA ASP A 73 8.51 6.18 -7.71
C ASP A 73 7.88 6.76 -6.43
N HIS A 74 6.54 6.75 -6.32
CA HIS A 74 5.80 7.18 -5.14
C HIS A 74 5.47 6.02 -4.19
N GLY A 75 5.91 4.81 -4.51
CA GLY A 75 5.65 3.60 -3.74
C GLY A 75 4.26 3.01 -3.95
N ILE A 76 3.51 3.45 -4.97
CA ILE A 76 2.19 2.88 -5.26
C ILE A 76 2.38 1.51 -5.89
N LEU A 77 1.77 0.50 -5.28
CA LEU A 77 1.73 -0.86 -5.82
C LEU A 77 0.65 -0.94 -6.90
N ARG A 78 1.01 -1.45 -8.08
CA ARG A 78 0.12 -1.59 -9.22
C ARG A 78 0.05 -3.05 -9.66
N TYR A 79 -1.16 -3.52 -9.90
CA TYR A 79 -1.43 -4.83 -10.49
C TYR A 79 -2.58 -4.67 -11.49
N HIS A 80 -2.28 -4.74 -12.78
CA HIS A 80 -3.20 -4.31 -13.84
C HIS A 80 -3.78 -2.91 -13.53
N ASP A 81 -5.11 -2.78 -13.48
CA ASP A 81 -5.79 -1.51 -13.21
C ASP A 81 -5.87 -1.18 -11.70
N HIS A 82 -5.47 -2.10 -10.82
CA HIS A 82 -5.49 -1.89 -9.37
C HIS A 82 -4.29 -1.06 -8.91
N GLN A 83 -4.54 -0.14 -7.98
CA GLN A 83 -3.53 0.74 -7.40
C GLN A 83 -3.72 0.79 -5.89
N PHE A 84 -2.65 0.53 -5.14
CA PHE A 84 -2.66 0.49 -3.67
C PHE A 84 -1.62 1.42 -3.08
N PRO A 85 -1.94 2.13 -1.99
CA PRO A 85 -1.01 3.07 -1.36
C PRO A 85 0.18 2.33 -0.73
N PRO A 86 1.37 2.95 -0.68
CA PRO A 86 2.48 2.40 0.09
C PRO A 86 2.12 2.29 1.57
N HIS A 87 2.58 1.22 2.21
CA HIS A 87 2.64 1.16 3.66
C HIS A 87 3.60 2.24 4.21
N ARG A 88 3.25 2.80 5.37
CA ARG A 88 4.02 3.90 6.01
C ARG A 88 5.51 3.57 6.18
N GLU A 89 5.85 2.33 6.49
CA GLU A 89 7.25 1.93 6.75
C GLU A 89 8.08 1.77 5.48
N HIS A 90 7.45 1.50 4.32
CA HIS A 90 8.17 1.30 3.06
C HIS A 90 8.38 2.62 2.28
N SER A 91 7.72 3.71 2.67
CA SER A 91 7.82 5.03 2.02
C SER A 91 9.16 5.74 2.28
N ALA A 92 9.98 5.22 3.19
CA ALA A 92 11.23 5.84 3.65
C ALA A 92 12.50 5.30 2.96
N VAL A 93 12.42 4.20 2.21
CA VAL A 93 13.61 3.48 1.71
C VAL A 93 14.25 4.16 0.48
N HIS A 94 13.52 4.99 -0.28
CA HIS A 94 14.04 5.61 -1.51
C HIS A 94 14.66 7.01 -1.33
N ARG A 95 15.17 7.36 -0.13
CA ARG A 95 15.81 8.68 0.11
C ARG A 95 17.28 8.68 0.50
N SER A 96 18.00 7.55 0.46
CA SER A 96 19.46 7.61 0.59
C SER A 96 20.17 6.44 -0.06
N ARG A 97 20.83 6.70 -1.21
CA ARG A 97 22.19 6.21 -1.53
C ARG A 97 22.66 6.79 -2.86
N SER A 98 23.21 7.99 -2.79
CA SER A 98 24.12 8.54 -3.79
C SER A 98 25.33 9.09 -3.05
N THR A 99 26.27 8.21 -2.69
CA THR A 99 27.61 8.62 -2.26
C THR A 99 28.57 8.11 -3.32
N PRO A 100 29.31 8.98 -4.03
CA PRO A 100 30.31 8.51 -4.98
C PRO A 100 31.50 7.92 -4.19
N ALA A 101 32.02 6.80 -4.69
CA ALA A 101 33.18 6.14 -4.11
C ALA A 101 34.42 7.03 -4.18
N SER A 102 35.06 7.28 -3.03
CA SER A 102 36.41 7.82 -2.97
C SER A 102 37.42 6.68 -3.07
N THR A 103 38.21 6.69 -4.14
CA THR A 103 39.36 5.79 -4.33
C THR A 103 40.53 6.33 -3.50
N THR A 104 40.91 5.64 -2.43
CA THR A 104 42.22 5.85 -1.79
C THR A 104 43.03 4.55 -1.83
N GLY A 105 44.14 4.64 -2.58
CA GLY A 105 45.08 3.55 -2.82
C GLY A 105 45.89 3.14 -1.60
N TRP A 106 46.28 1.87 -1.59
CA TRP A 106 47.18 1.28 -0.61
C TRP A 106 48.47 0.86 -1.33
N SER A 107 49.58 1.49 -0.97
CA SER A 107 50.93 1.01 -1.27
C SER A 107 51.71 0.93 0.04
N ARG A 108 51.89 -0.29 0.55
CA ARG A 108 52.79 -0.58 1.69
C ARG A 108 54.14 -1.04 1.15
N GLY A 109 55.18 -0.30 1.52
CA GLY A 109 56.58 -0.60 1.21
C GLY A 109 57.14 -1.74 2.08
N ILE A 110 58.16 -2.38 1.52
CA ILE A 110 59.04 -3.40 2.11
C ILE A 110 60.20 -2.67 2.82
N PRO A 111 60.61 -3.05 4.04
CA PRO A 111 61.93 -2.69 4.55
C PRO A 111 62.94 -3.85 4.39
N ALA A 112 64.21 -3.46 4.31
CA ALA A 112 65.40 -4.27 4.07
C ALA A 112 65.67 -5.36 5.12
#